data_AF-X1AMV6-F1
#
_entry.id   AF-X1AMV6-F1
#
_cell.length_a   1.000
_cell.length_b   1.000
_cell.length_c   1.000
_cell.angle_alpha   90.00
_cell.angle_beta   90.00
_cell.angle_gamma   90.00
#
_symmetry.space_group_name_H-M   'P 1'
#
loop_
_entity.id
_entity.type
_entity.pdbx_description
1 polymer ?
#
loop_
_entity_poly.entity_id
_entity_poly.type
_entity_poly.pdbx_seq_one_letter_code
_entity_poly.pdbx_strand_id
1 'polypeptide(L)'
;FLGFAGFKAGMTHITYIEDQRNSPYFGKELMKPVTVVEVPPLILIGIRVYNEDEYGKYIVGELYNQEFNHYISRKINLPNFEKYNTEEIKKNILNELNDTSDVRGIFQTQPYNTSLPRKKPDIIEIKINSIKNPRDEYNFAYDNLGKEIRVRDVLTEGELVDVIAARQ
;
A
#
# COMPACT_ATOMS: atom_id res chain seq x y z
N PHE A 1 4.63 -5.75 -0.34
CA PHE A 1 3.64 -4.96 0.43
C PHE A 1 2.37 -5.78 0.58
N LEU A 2 1.63 -5.65 1.68
CA LEU A 2 0.44 -6.50 1.96
C LEU A 2 -0.90 -5.90 1.56
N GLY A 3 -0.91 -4.73 0.94
CA GLY A 3 -2.14 -4.02 0.61
C GLY A 3 -1.92 -3.02 -0.50
N PHE A 4 -3.03 -2.55 -1.05
CA PHE A 4 -3.03 -1.56 -2.11
C PHE A 4 -4.35 -0.78 -2.08
N ALA A 5 -4.33 0.47 -2.52
CA ALA A 5 -5.53 1.28 -2.66
C ALA A 5 -5.97 1.36 -4.11
N GLY A 6 -7.26 1.14 -4.33
CA GLY A 6 -7.92 1.31 -5.62
C GLY A 6 -9.23 2.07 -5.46
N PHE A 7 -9.76 2.54 -6.57
CA PHE A 7 -11.01 3.27 -6.63
C PHE A 7 -12.03 2.49 -7.46
N LYS A 8 -13.23 2.26 -6.91
CA LYS A 8 -14.29 1.57 -7.64
C LYS A 8 -14.72 2.40 -8.85
N ALA A 9 -14.45 1.90 -10.05
CA ALA A 9 -14.83 2.56 -11.30
C ALA A 9 -16.25 2.18 -11.72
N GLY A 10 -16.66 0.94 -11.45
CA GLY A 10 -18.00 0.46 -11.81
C GLY A 10 -18.19 -1.02 -11.58
N MET A 11 -19.26 -1.55 -12.16
CA MET A 11 -19.57 -2.97 -12.16
C MET A 11 -20.00 -3.38 -13.56
N THR A 12 -19.61 -4.57 -13.96
CA THR A 12 -20.04 -5.21 -15.21
C THR A 12 -20.35 -6.69 -14.94
N HIS A 13 -20.68 -7.44 -15.98
CA HIS A 13 -20.73 -8.88 -15.93
C HIS A 13 -19.66 -9.44 -16.87
N ILE A 14 -19.08 -10.57 -16.50
CA ILE A 14 -18.29 -11.39 -17.41
C ILE A 14 -19.04 -12.69 -17.64
N THR A 15 -18.76 -13.27 -18.78
CA THR A 15 -19.18 -14.63 -19.09
C THR A 15 -17.96 -15.53 -19.04
N TYR A 16 -18.05 -16.65 -18.32
CA TYR A 16 -16.95 -17.60 -18.16
C TYR A 16 -17.48 -19.04 -18.22
N ILE A 17 -16.58 -19.97 -18.54
CA ILE A 17 -16.89 -21.41 -18.51
C ILE A 17 -16.56 -21.94 -17.13
N GLU A 18 -17.52 -22.58 -16.48
CA GLU A 18 -17.33 -23.19 -15.17
C GLU A 18 -16.40 -24.42 -15.24
N ASP A 19 -15.27 -24.36 -14.54
CA ASP A 19 -14.21 -25.37 -14.57
C ASP A 19 -14.18 -26.27 -13.32
N GLN A 20 -15.01 -25.99 -12.31
CA GLN A 20 -15.08 -26.80 -11.11
C GLN A 20 -15.86 -28.11 -11.36
N ARG A 21 -15.17 -29.25 -11.37
CA ARG A 21 -15.75 -30.58 -11.69
C ARG A 21 -16.93 -31.01 -10.82
N ASN A 22 -16.96 -30.58 -9.57
CA ASN A 22 -18.04 -30.90 -8.63
C ASN A 22 -19.25 -29.98 -8.76
N SER A 23 -19.19 -28.98 -9.65
CA SER A 23 -20.30 -28.06 -9.92
C SER A 23 -21.33 -28.70 -10.86
N PRO A 24 -22.64 -28.56 -10.60
CA PRO A 24 -23.69 -28.98 -11.55
C PRO A 24 -23.66 -28.19 -12.87
N TYR A 25 -22.87 -27.11 -12.93
CA TYR A 25 -22.69 -26.27 -14.11
C TYR A 25 -21.35 -26.50 -14.82
N PHE A 26 -20.57 -27.52 -14.43
CA PHE A 26 -19.28 -27.84 -15.07
C PHE A 26 -19.40 -27.90 -16.61
N GLY A 27 -18.54 -27.15 -17.30
CA GLY A 27 -18.50 -27.04 -18.76
C GLY A 27 -19.60 -26.16 -19.38
N LYS A 28 -20.45 -25.52 -18.58
CA LYS A 28 -21.46 -24.55 -19.06
C LYS A 28 -20.95 -23.13 -18.96
N GLU A 29 -21.47 -22.28 -19.84
CA GLU A 29 -21.25 -20.85 -19.85
C GLU A 29 -22.14 -20.17 -18.78
N LEU A 30 -21.52 -19.42 -17.87
CA LEU A 30 -22.19 -18.71 -16.77
C LEU A 30 -21.85 -17.22 -16.82
N MET A 31 -22.82 -16.39 -16.43
CA MET A 31 -22.61 -14.95 -16.24
C MET A 31 -22.37 -14.65 -14.76
N LYS A 32 -21.30 -13.91 -14.45
CA LYS A 32 -20.96 -13.48 -13.09
C LYS A 32 -20.77 -11.98 -13.02
N PRO A 33 -21.39 -11.29 -12.05
CA PRO A 33 -21.13 -9.88 -11.83
C PRO A 33 -19.69 -9.69 -11.31
N VAL A 34 -19.02 -8.68 -11.84
CA VAL A 34 -17.66 -8.28 -11.44
C VAL A 34 -17.61 -6.79 -11.18
N THR A 35 -16.74 -6.40 -10.24
CA THR A 35 -16.46 -4.99 -9.96
C THR A 35 -15.16 -4.60 -10.63
N VAL A 36 -15.18 -3.48 -11.35
CA VAL A 36 -13.97 -2.90 -11.94
C VAL A 36 -13.42 -1.88 -10.97
N VAL A 37 -12.20 -2.10 -10.51
CA VAL A 37 -11.47 -1.20 -9.62
C VAL A 37 -10.30 -0.61 -10.41
N GLU A 38 -10.26 0.71 -10.49
CA GLU A 38 -9.14 1.45 -11.09
C GLU A 38 -8.05 1.63 -10.04
N VAL A 39 -6.85 1.17 -10.35
CA VAL A 39 -5.76 1.05 -9.38
C VAL A 39 -4.55 1.84 -9.89
N PRO A 40 -4.48 3.17 -9.66
CA PRO A 40 -3.33 3.96 -10.04
C PRO A 40 -2.11 3.57 -9.18
N PRO A 41 -0.86 3.76 -9.67
CA PRO A 41 0.33 3.47 -8.88
C PRO A 41 0.35 4.28 -7.57
N LEU A 42 0.84 3.66 -6.49
CA LEU A 42 1.03 4.34 -5.20
C LEU A 42 2.47 4.86 -5.11
N ILE A 43 2.65 6.06 -4.56
CA ILE A 43 3.99 6.61 -4.31
C ILE A 43 4.37 6.29 -2.86
N LEU A 44 5.51 5.64 -2.64
CA LEU A 44 6.04 5.42 -1.29
C LEU A 44 6.67 6.72 -0.79
N ILE A 45 5.98 7.46 0.07
CA ILE A 45 6.41 8.77 0.55
C ILE A 45 7.15 8.71 1.89
N GLY A 46 7.06 7.60 2.60
CA GLY A 46 7.74 7.41 3.87
C GLY A 46 7.70 5.97 4.38
N ILE A 47 8.38 5.73 5.48
CA ILE A 47 8.51 4.46 6.19
C ILE A 47 8.24 4.76 7.65
N ARG A 48 7.35 3.99 8.27
CA ARG A 48 7.05 4.05 9.69
C ARG A 48 7.35 2.70 10.31
N VAL A 49 8.09 2.71 11.41
CA VAL A 49 8.44 1.49 12.17
C VAL A 49 7.70 1.51 13.49
N TYR A 50 7.01 0.41 13.78
CA TYR A 50 6.38 0.17 15.07
C TYR A 50 7.12 -0.93 15.82
N ASN A 51 7.29 -0.77 17.13
CA ASN A 51 7.65 -1.86 18.03
C ASN A 51 6.44 -2.22 18.88
N GLU A 52 6.48 -3.39 19.52
CA GLU A 52 5.41 -3.89 20.37
C GLU A 52 5.92 -4.11 21.79
N ASP A 53 5.18 -3.58 22.77
CA ASP A 53 5.35 -3.83 24.20
C ASP A 53 4.08 -4.48 24.79
N GLU A 54 4.02 -4.62 26.12
CA GLU A 54 2.87 -5.21 26.82
C GLU A 54 1.57 -4.40 26.65
N TYR A 55 1.65 -3.13 26.28
CA TYR A 55 0.53 -2.21 26.08
C TYR A 55 0.11 -2.07 24.62
N GLY A 56 0.93 -2.61 23.69
CA GLY A 56 0.64 -2.69 22.27
C GLY A 56 1.73 -2.07 21.41
N LYS A 57 1.34 -1.56 20.24
CA LYS A 57 2.29 -1.03 19.26
C LYS A 57 2.54 0.45 19.45
N TYR A 58 3.81 0.84 19.52
CA TYR A 58 4.25 2.24 19.57
C TYR A 58 5.21 2.56 18.41
N ILE A 59 5.27 3.83 18.03
CA ILE A 59 6.10 4.30 16.92
C ILE A 59 7.54 4.46 17.42
N VAL A 60 8.47 3.83 16.72
CA VAL A 60 9.91 3.93 16.94
C VAL A 60 10.48 5.12 16.19
N GLY A 61 10.13 5.22 14.91
CA GLY A 61 10.59 6.30 14.06
C GLY A 61 9.95 6.30 12.70
N GLU A 62 10.13 7.42 12.02
CA GLU A 62 9.59 7.70 10.69
C GLU A 62 10.67 8.28 9.79
N LEU A 63 10.80 7.70 8.61
CA LEU A 63 11.64 8.22 7.55
C LEU A 63 10.76 8.66 6.39
N TYR A 64 10.89 9.90 5.94
CA TYR A 64 10.16 10.43 4.81
C TYR A 64 11.09 10.68 3.62
N ASN A 65 10.54 10.59 2.42
CA ASN A 65 11.22 11.13 1.25
C ASN A 65 11.34 12.66 1.39
N GLN A 66 12.31 13.27 0.73
CA GLN A 66 12.44 14.73 0.70
C GLN A 66 11.71 15.34 -0.51
N GLU A 67 11.57 14.57 -1.58
CA GLU A 67 10.88 14.99 -2.79
C GLU A 67 9.43 14.51 -2.76
N PHE A 68 8.50 15.47 -2.72
CA PHE A 68 7.08 15.18 -2.78
C PHE A 68 6.46 15.78 -4.02
N ASN A 69 5.46 15.07 -4.54
CA ASN A 69 4.59 15.59 -5.57
C ASN A 69 3.73 16.75 -5.03
N HIS A 70 3.54 17.81 -5.81
CA HIS A 70 2.73 18.98 -5.44
C HIS A 70 1.31 18.64 -4.98
N TYR A 71 0.73 17.51 -5.40
CA TYR A 71 -0.60 17.07 -4.96
C TYR A 71 -0.68 16.74 -3.45
N ILE A 72 0.42 16.37 -2.79
CA ILE A 72 0.40 16.02 -1.35
C ILE A 72 0.01 17.21 -0.47
N SER A 73 0.37 18.42 -0.91
CA SER A 73 0.06 19.68 -0.22
C SER A 73 -1.44 19.91 -0.02
N ARG A 74 -2.29 19.23 -0.82
CA ARG A 74 -3.75 19.27 -0.69
C ARG A 74 -4.28 18.47 0.52
N LYS A 75 -3.44 17.60 1.09
CA LYS A 75 -3.79 16.74 2.23
C LYS A 75 -3.06 17.15 3.50
N ILE A 76 -1.77 17.44 3.41
CA ILE A 76 -0.93 17.80 4.56
C ILE A 76 -0.07 19.02 4.24
N ASN A 77 0.28 19.79 5.26
CA ASN A 77 1.39 20.75 5.16
C ASN A 77 2.70 19.97 5.18
N LEU A 78 3.59 20.24 4.23
CA LEU A 78 4.88 19.56 4.16
C LEU A 78 5.73 19.94 5.38
N PRO A 79 6.44 18.96 5.99
CA PRO A 79 7.43 19.24 7.02
C PRO A 79 8.51 20.20 6.51
N ASN A 80 9.10 21.01 7.40
CA ASN A 80 10.31 21.73 7.06
C ASN A 80 11.51 20.76 7.09
N PHE A 81 12.09 20.50 5.91
CA PHE A 81 13.22 19.57 5.75
C PHE A 81 14.60 20.20 5.96
N GLU A 82 14.71 21.50 6.27
CA GLU A 82 16.00 22.19 6.49
C GLU A 82 16.87 21.53 7.57
N LYS A 83 16.27 20.86 8.56
CA LYS A 83 16.96 20.14 9.63
C LYS A 83 16.80 18.62 9.53
N TYR A 84 16.32 18.11 8.40
CA TYR A 84 16.00 16.70 8.25
C TYR A 84 17.23 15.88 7.84
N ASN A 85 17.88 15.28 8.83
CA ASN A 85 19.05 14.44 8.61
C ASN A 85 18.64 12.98 8.36
N THR A 86 18.45 12.63 7.08
CA THR A 86 18.04 11.29 6.63
C THR A 86 18.97 10.19 7.16
N GLU A 87 20.28 10.42 7.20
CA GLU A 87 21.24 9.40 7.64
C GLU A 87 21.18 9.13 9.14
N GLU A 88 21.01 10.18 9.94
CA GLU A 88 20.89 10.07 11.39
C GLU A 88 19.59 9.36 11.78
N ILE A 89 18.47 9.75 11.17
CA ILE A 89 17.17 9.10 11.38
C ILE A 89 17.25 7.62 10.98
N LYS A 90 17.88 7.32 9.84
CA LYS A 90 18.10 5.94 9.40
C LYS A 90 18.91 5.14 10.42
N LYS A 91 20.00 5.69 10.95
CA LYS A 91 20.82 5.03 11.97
C LYS A 91 20.03 4.77 13.25
N ASN A 92 19.26 5.75 13.71
CA ASN A 92 18.45 5.63 14.91
C ASN A 92 17.40 4.52 14.75
N ILE A 93 16.66 4.52 13.64
CA ILE A 93 15.67 3.46 13.36
C ILE A 93 16.34 2.09 13.28
N LEU A 94 17.47 1.96 12.58
CA LEU A 94 18.18 0.68 12.44
C LEU A 94 18.71 0.13 13.78
N ASN A 95 19.03 0.99 14.74
CA ASN A 95 19.49 0.58 16.07
C ASN A 95 18.34 0.13 16.98
N GLU A 96 17.14 0.68 16.78
CA GLU A 96 15.94 0.37 17.59
C GLU A 96 15.07 -0.75 16.98
N LEU A 97 15.43 -1.23 15.78
CA LEU A 97 14.85 -2.42 15.17
C LEU A 97 15.11 -3.65 16.03
N ASN A 98 14.06 -4.41 16.30
CA ASN A 98 14.06 -5.67 17.02
C ASN A 98 13.23 -6.72 16.26
N ASP A 99 13.17 -7.95 16.77
CA ASP A 99 12.43 -9.04 16.11
C ASP A 99 10.91 -8.84 16.10
N THR A 100 10.38 -7.94 16.93
CA THR A 100 8.95 -7.60 17.00
C THR A 100 8.60 -6.36 16.17
N SER A 101 9.57 -5.74 15.50
CA SER A 101 9.36 -4.55 14.70
C SER A 101 8.43 -4.83 13.52
N ASP A 102 7.44 -3.95 13.34
CA ASP A 102 6.46 -3.96 12.26
C ASP A 102 6.74 -2.77 11.33
N VAL A 103 7.36 -3.05 10.17
CA VAL A 103 7.74 -2.03 9.19
C VAL A 103 6.58 -1.76 8.22
N ARG A 104 6.19 -0.50 8.10
CA ARG A 104 5.11 -0.05 7.22
C ARG A 104 5.57 1.03 6.26
N GLY A 105 5.16 0.91 5.00
CA GLY A 105 5.30 2.00 4.04
C GLY A 105 4.13 2.97 4.16
N ILE A 106 4.44 4.27 4.18
CA ILE A 106 3.46 5.36 4.06
C ILE A 106 3.32 5.66 2.58
N PHE A 107 2.13 5.41 2.05
CA PHE A 107 1.82 5.56 0.63
C PHE A 107 0.87 6.71 0.37
N GLN A 108 1.11 7.39 -0.75
CA GLN A 108 0.21 8.38 -1.33
C GLN A 108 -0.51 7.79 -2.54
N THR A 109 -1.84 7.91 -2.58
CA THR A 109 -2.63 7.57 -3.78
C THR A 109 -2.57 8.66 -4.85
N GLN A 110 -2.81 8.30 -6.11
CA GLN A 110 -2.82 9.24 -7.25
C GLN A 110 -4.21 9.32 -7.92
N PRO A 111 -5.25 9.85 -7.24
CA PRO A 111 -6.61 9.87 -7.79
C PRO A 111 -6.78 10.82 -8.99
N TYR A 112 -5.83 11.73 -9.21
CA TYR A 112 -5.83 12.60 -10.40
C TYR A 112 -5.43 11.86 -11.69
N ASN A 113 -4.89 10.63 -11.57
CA ASN A 113 -4.63 9.75 -12.70
C ASN A 113 -5.82 8.82 -12.99
N THR A 114 -6.91 8.92 -12.21
CA THR A 114 -8.10 8.10 -12.39
C THR A 114 -9.24 8.89 -13.01
N SER A 115 -10.28 8.19 -13.47
CA SER A 115 -11.46 8.83 -14.07
C SER A 115 -12.37 9.51 -13.04
N LEU A 116 -12.00 9.52 -11.75
CA LEU A 116 -12.77 10.15 -10.69
C LEU A 116 -12.52 11.67 -10.65
N PRO A 117 -13.54 12.47 -10.31
CA PRO A 117 -13.40 13.92 -10.16
C PRO A 117 -12.71 14.30 -8.83
N ARG A 118 -11.63 13.60 -8.46
CA ARG A 118 -10.95 13.74 -7.18
C ARG A 118 -9.45 13.98 -7.38
N LYS A 119 -8.96 15.15 -6.97
CA LYS A 119 -7.52 15.51 -7.06
C LYS A 119 -6.76 15.34 -5.74
N LYS A 120 -7.47 15.22 -4.62
CA LYS A 120 -6.86 15.14 -3.29
C LYS A 120 -6.44 13.69 -2.98
N PRO A 121 -5.14 13.43 -2.77
CA PRO A 121 -4.65 12.09 -2.47
C PRO A 121 -5.11 11.64 -1.07
N ASP A 122 -5.15 10.34 -0.91
CA ASP A 122 -5.22 9.67 0.39
C ASP A 122 -3.83 9.18 0.79
N ILE A 123 -3.58 9.20 2.10
CA ILE A 123 -2.36 8.66 2.70
C ILE A 123 -2.77 7.42 3.46
N ILE A 124 -2.11 6.29 3.17
CA ILE A 124 -2.37 5.01 3.82
C ILE A 124 -1.06 4.37 4.24
N GLU A 125 -1.12 3.54 5.28
CA GLU A 125 0.01 2.73 5.70
C GLU A 125 -0.20 1.30 5.26
N ILE A 126 0.82 0.70 4.65
CA ILE A 126 0.78 -0.68 4.20
C ILE A 126 1.98 -1.40 4.79
N LYS A 127 1.69 -2.48 5.52
CA LYS A 127 2.72 -3.36 6.08
C LYS A 127 3.55 -4.03 4.97
N ILE A 128 4.85 -4.15 5.22
CA ILE A 128 5.77 -4.95 4.41
C ILE A 128 5.84 -6.34 5.04
N ASN A 129 5.83 -7.36 4.22
CA ASN A 129 5.94 -8.74 4.69
C ASN A 129 7.23 -9.32 4.14
N SER A 130 8.19 -9.58 5.01
CA SER A 130 9.30 -10.49 4.75
C SER A 130 9.16 -11.73 5.60
N ILE A 131 9.93 -12.78 5.27
CA ILE A 131 10.08 -13.96 6.12
C ILE A 131 10.94 -13.57 7.34
N LYS A 132 10.33 -12.82 8.27
CA LYS A 132 10.80 -12.50 9.63
C LYS A 132 12.16 -11.78 9.76
N ASN A 133 12.52 -10.87 8.84
CA ASN A 133 13.65 -9.97 9.09
C ASN A 133 13.25 -8.50 8.91
N PRO A 134 12.89 -7.80 10.00
CA PRO A 134 12.49 -6.39 9.97
C PRO A 134 13.56 -5.48 9.36
N ARG A 135 14.84 -5.85 9.46
CA ARG A 135 15.92 -5.10 8.83
C ARG A 135 15.89 -5.18 7.30
N ASP A 136 15.57 -6.35 6.76
CA ASP A 136 15.43 -6.53 5.31
C ASP A 136 14.17 -5.82 4.79
N GLU A 137 13.08 -5.83 5.58
CA GLU A 137 11.87 -5.05 5.26
C GLU A 137 12.18 -3.56 5.18
N TYR A 138 12.92 -3.04 6.16
CA TYR A 138 13.31 -1.64 6.19
C TYR A 138 14.21 -1.28 5.00
N ASN A 139 15.22 -2.10 4.70
CA ASN A 139 16.10 -1.86 3.55
C ASN A 139 15.33 -1.90 2.22
N PHE A 140 14.43 -2.89 2.05
CA PHE A 140 13.57 -2.96 0.88
C PHE A 140 12.68 -1.72 0.75
N ALA A 141 12.11 -1.24 1.86
CA ALA A 141 11.30 -0.02 1.86
C ALA A 141 12.14 1.21 1.49
N TYR A 142 13.35 1.30 2.04
CA TYR A 142 14.28 2.40 1.81
C TYR A 142 14.71 2.47 0.33
N ASP A 143 15.02 1.33 -0.29
CA ASP A 143 15.40 1.25 -1.69
C ASP A 143 14.26 1.63 -2.65
N ASN A 144 13.01 1.49 -2.19
CA ASN A 144 11.81 1.85 -2.92
C ASN A 144 11.24 3.22 -2.55
N LEU A 145 11.88 3.95 -1.62
CA LEU A 145 11.41 5.24 -1.16
C LEU A 145 11.40 6.26 -2.31
N GLY A 146 10.30 7.00 -2.45
CA GLY A 146 10.08 7.95 -3.54
C GLY A 146 9.65 7.33 -4.87
N LYS A 147 9.65 5.99 -5.01
CA LYS A 147 9.23 5.31 -6.24
C LYS A 147 7.73 5.04 -6.27
N GLU A 148 7.22 4.86 -7.49
CA GLU A 148 5.88 4.34 -7.72
C GLU A 148 5.86 2.81 -7.63
N ILE A 149 4.93 2.28 -6.85
CA ILE A 149 4.64 0.84 -6.75
C ILE A 149 3.35 0.57 -7.51
N ARG A 150 3.36 -0.43 -8.40
CA ARG A 150 2.19 -0.83 -9.17
C ARG A 150 1.51 -2.02 -8.52
N VAL A 151 0.21 -2.17 -8.77
CA VAL A 151 -0.58 -3.30 -8.26
C VAL A 151 -0.04 -4.65 -8.73
N ARG A 152 0.53 -4.70 -9.94
CA ARG A 152 1.11 -5.93 -10.53
C ARG A 152 2.39 -6.39 -9.83
N ASP A 153 3.03 -5.50 -9.08
CA ASP A 153 4.22 -5.84 -8.27
C ASP A 153 3.82 -6.41 -6.89
N VAL A 154 2.53 -6.36 -6.56
CA VAL A 154 1.99 -6.72 -5.24
C VAL A 154 1.01 -7.90 -5.32
N LEU A 155 0.10 -7.89 -6.29
CA LEU A 155 -0.95 -8.89 -6.45
C LEU A 155 -0.73 -9.72 -7.70
N THR A 156 -1.04 -11.01 -7.60
CA THR A 156 -1.01 -11.95 -8.72
C THR A 156 -2.40 -12.28 -9.24
N GLU A 157 -2.52 -12.60 -10.53
CA GLU A 157 -3.81 -12.97 -11.11
C GLU A 157 -4.30 -14.31 -10.55
N GLY A 158 -5.60 -14.38 -10.22
CA GLY A 158 -6.22 -15.55 -9.59
C GLY A 158 -6.09 -15.61 -8.06
N GLU A 159 -5.34 -14.69 -7.45
CA GLU A 159 -5.21 -14.58 -6.00
C GLU A 159 -6.52 -14.12 -5.35
N LEU A 160 -6.84 -14.68 -4.18
CA LEU A 160 -7.97 -14.22 -3.36
C LEU A 160 -7.53 -12.99 -2.56
N VAL A 161 -8.33 -11.92 -2.65
CA VAL A 161 -8.03 -10.64 -2.00
C VAL A 161 -9.17 -10.20 -1.09
N ASP A 162 -8.80 -9.63 0.05
CA ASP A 162 -9.74 -9.00 0.97
C ASP A 162 -9.96 -7.53 0.58
N VAL A 163 -11.22 -7.12 0.45
CA VAL A 163 -11.58 -5.74 0.07
C VAL A 163 -12.19 -5.01 1.26
N ILE A 164 -11.50 -3.98 1.72
CA ILE A 164 -11.98 -3.11 2.82
C ILE A 164 -12.44 -1.78 2.21
N ALA A 165 -13.71 -1.46 2.38
CA ALA A 165 -14.29 -0.18 1.94
C ALA A 165 -15.38 0.27 2.91
N ALA A 166 -15.51 1.59 3.08
CA ALA A 166 -16.65 2.17 3.77
C ALA A 166 -17.76 2.49 2.76
N ARG A 167 -19.01 2.27 3.16
CA ARG A 167 -20.18 2.72 2.40
C ARG A 167 -20.33 4.22 2.62
N GLN A 168 -20.13 5.02 1.57
CA GLN A 168 -20.57 6.42 1.56
C GLN A 168 -22.08 6.50 1.29
#